data_AF-A0A0Q8LS94-F1
#
_entry.id   AF-A0A0Q8LS94-F1
#
_cell.length_a   1.000
_cell.length_b   1.000
_cell.length_c   1.000
_cell.angle_alpha   90.00
_cell.angle_beta   90.00
_cell.angle_gamma   90.00
#
_symmetry.space_group_name_H-M   'P 1'
#
loop_
_entity.id
_entity.type
_entity.pdbx_description
1 polymer ?
#
loop_
_entity_poly.entity_id
_entity_poly.type
_entity_poly.pdbx_seq_one_letter_code
_entity_poly.pdbx_strand_id
1 'polypeptide(L)'
;MIRFRLDPSAARRALGGHADASTPDSEILDRYATVVWSHLVEPGDAVAGRIVGSHGPVRGLQVVIGDHDTVAVTARELEEGRKRWMPRLDAEQISRALASATRSAAAIITRADADWPDQLDDLGMHAPHCLWVRGDRALLARLRPSVAIVGARAATSYGDHVALELSAELAGSGIPVISGGAYGIDGAAHRAALDVGGRTVALLAGGVDRSYPVGHAGLIERVAMTGAVVSEVPCGAAPTKWRFLQRNRLIAALSDATIVVEAGWRSGSLNTAGHAASLSRRLGAVPGPVTSAASAGTHRLLREYDAACITSAADVRELLGLTQNAEHRHGDRGARTDDTTRVRDALSTRSPREAADLARRTGMSVDHVEAVLGLLQLEGSAVRGPAGWRSPPIGG
;
A
#
# COMPACT_ATOMS: atom_id res chain seq x y z
N MET A 1 44.25 -4.01 -4.98
CA MET A 1 42.97 -3.57 -5.57
C MET A 1 42.34 -4.75 -6.28
N ILE A 2 41.25 -5.30 -5.75
CA ILE A 2 40.50 -6.38 -6.41
C ILE A 2 39.87 -5.77 -7.67
N ARG A 3 40.29 -6.23 -8.86
CA ARG A 3 39.70 -5.81 -10.13
C ARG A 3 38.28 -6.38 -10.20
N PHE A 4 37.28 -5.51 -10.32
CA PHE A 4 35.89 -5.94 -10.53
C PHE A 4 35.80 -6.83 -11.78
N ARG A 5 35.16 -8.00 -11.66
CA ARG A 5 35.01 -8.98 -12.74
C ARG A 5 33.54 -9.31 -12.96
N LEU A 6 33.10 -9.16 -14.20
CA LEU A 6 31.76 -9.51 -14.65
C LEU A 6 31.85 -10.76 -15.54
N ASP A 7 32.08 -11.91 -14.91
CA ASP A 7 32.13 -13.23 -15.55
C ASP A 7 31.31 -14.26 -14.75
N PRO A 8 30.80 -15.34 -15.38
CA PRO A 8 29.91 -16.29 -14.71
C PRO A 8 30.53 -16.92 -13.47
N SER A 9 31.83 -17.20 -13.48
CA SER A 9 32.52 -17.82 -12.35
C SER A 9 32.56 -16.88 -11.13
N ALA A 10 32.82 -15.59 -11.36
CA ALA A 10 32.80 -14.57 -10.31
C ALA A 10 31.39 -14.34 -9.79
N ALA A 11 30.40 -14.28 -10.68
CA ALA A 11 28.99 -14.13 -10.32
C ALA A 11 28.49 -15.29 -9.45
N ARG A 12 28.78 -16.55 -9.81
CA ARG A 12 28.42 -17.74 -9.01
C ARG A 12 29.08 -17.69 -7.62
N ARG A 13 30.38 -17.38 -7.55
CA ARG A 13 31.08 -17.26 -6.26
C ARG A 13 30.49 -16.16 -5.37
N ALA A 14 30.11 -15.02 -5.95
CA ALA A 14 29.57 -13.90 -5.20
C ALA A 14 28.13 -14.16 -4.73
N LEU A 15 27.25 -14.66 -5.61
CA LEU A 15 25.86 -14.95 -5.28
C LEU A 15 25.74 -16.13 -4.31
N GLY A 16 26.66 -17.10 -4.35
CA GLY A 16 26.66 -18.23 -3.43
C GLY A 16 25.31 -18.94 -3.39
N GLY A 17 24.71 -19.07 -2.21
CA GLY A 17 23.40 -19.71 -2.01
C GLY A 17 22.19 -18.95 -2.56
N HIS A 18 22.37 -17.76 -3.15
CA HIS A 18 21.30 -17.01 -3.83
C HIS A 18 21.12 -17.41 -5.31
N ALA A 19 21.79 -18.48 -5.74
CA ALA A 19 21.74 -19.04 -7.07
C ALA A 19 21.75 -20.58 -6.99
N ASP A 20 20.89 -21.23 -7.78
CA ASP A 20 20.98 -22.68 -7.94
C ASP A 20 22.20 -23.04 -8.80
N ALA A 21 22.85 -24.16 -8.48
CA ALA A 21 23.95 -24.71 -9.28
C ALA A 21 23.48 -24.99 -10.72
N SER A 22 22.21 -25.33 -10.92
CA SER A 22 21.62 -25.62 -12.23
C SER A 22 21.30 -24.37 -13.08
N THR A 23 21.23 -23.17 -12.48
CA THR A 23 20.87 -21.94 -13.18
C THR A 23 21.86 -21.64 -14.32
N PRO A 24 21.41 -21.30 -15.54
CA PRO A 24 22.29 -20.96 -16.66
C PRO A 24 23.24 -19.78 -16.36
N ASP A 25 24.44 -19.80 -16.94
CA ASP A 25 25.46 -18.76 -16.74
C ASP A 25 24.97 -17.35 -17.11
N SER A 26 24.12 -17.24 -18.14
CA SER A 26 23.50 -15.98 -18.56
C SER A 26 22.58 -15.38 -17.48
N GLU A 27 21.75 -16.21 -16.85
CA GLU A 27 20.84 -15.78 -15.77
C GLU A 27 21.59 -15.42 -14.49
N ILE A 28 22.66 -16.17 -14.18
CA ILE A 28 23.55 -15.86 -13.06
C ILE A 28 24.24 -14.51 -13.25
N LEU A 29 24.76 -14.26 -14.45
CA LEU A 29 25.37 -12.98 -14.79
C LEU A 29 24.36 -11.83 -14.69
N ASP A 30 23.14 -12.04 -15.18
CA ASP A 30 22.07 -11.03 -15.14
C ASP A 30 21.69 -10.66 -13.70
N ARG A 31 21.46 -11.67 -12.85
CA ARG A 31 21.18 -11.46 -11.42
C ARG A 31 22.33 -10.77 -10.70
N TYR A 32 23.57 -11.21 -10.92
CA TYR A 32 24.73 -10.58 -10.30
C TYR A 32 24.89 -9.12 -10.76
N ALA A 33 24.73 -8.85 -12.06
CA ALA A 33 24.77 -7.49 -12.59
C ALA A 33 23.68 -6.60 -11.97
N THR A 34 22.47 -7.13 -11.78
CA THR A 34 21.37 -6.43 -11.12
C THR A 34 21.69 -6.08 -9.66
N VAL A 35 22.30 -7.01 -8.92
CA VAL A 35 22.80 -6.75 -7.56
C VAL A 35 23.85 -5.66 -7.56
N VAL A 36 24.79 -5.69 -8.51
CA VAL A 36 25.82 -4.65 -8.64
C VAL A 36 25.17 -3.29 -8.91
N TRP A 37 24.17 -3.21 -9.80
CA TRP A 37 23.40 -1.98 -10.02
C TRP A 37 22.77 -1.46 -8.72
N SER A 38 22.15 -2.32 -7.91
CA SER A 38 21.56 -1.92 -6.62
C SER A 38 22.56 -1.35 -5.61
N HIS A 39 23.86 -1.67 -5.73
CA HIS A 39 24.95 -1.05 -4.97
C HIS A 39 25.43 0.26 -5.61
N LEU A 40 25.56 0.22 -6.92
CA LEU A 40 26.21 1.25 -7.72
C LEU A 40 25.43 2.56 -7.70
N VAL A 41 24.10 2.50 -7.65
CA VAL A 41 23.21 3.66 -7.77
C VAL A 41 22.41 3.89 -6.50
N GLU A 42 21.93 5.11 -6.30
CA GLU A 42 20.93 5.38 -5.27
C GLU A 42 19.52 5.04 -5.79
N PRO A 43 18.57 4.70 -4.91
CA PRO A 43 17.22 4.35 -5.31
C PRO A 43 16.55 5.37 -6.25
N GLY A 44 16.01 4.87 -7.36
CA GLY A 44 15.27 5.68 -8.33
C GLY A 44 16.12 6.53 -9.27
N ASP A 45 17.40 6.19 -9.46
CA ASP A 45 18.26 6.83 -10.46
C ASP A 45 17.74 6.57 -11.89
N ALA A 46 17.10 7.59 -12.46
CA ALA A 46 16.49 7.52 -13.79
C ALA A 46 17.48 7.20 -14.91
N VAL A 47 18.71 7.72 -14.83
CA VAL A 47 19.71 7.52 -15.89
C VAL A 47 20.14 6.06 -15.88
N ALA A 48 20.40 5.49 -14.70
CA ALA A 48 20.68 4.07 -14.55
C ALA A 48 19.50 3.20 -14.99
N GLY A 49 18.27 3.57 -14.61
CA GLY A 49 17.05 2.90 -15.02
C GLY A 49 16.89 2.83 -16.54
N ARG A 50 17.14 3.94 -17.26
CA ARG A 50 17.10 3.96 -18.74
C ARG A 50 18.20 3.12 -19.38
N ILE A 51 19.43 3.15 -18.83
CA ILE A 51 20.54 2.31 -19.32
C ILE A 51 20.19 0.83 -19.18
N VAL A 52 19.76 0.40 -17.98
CA VAL A 52 19.40 -1.00 -17.69
C VAL A 52 18.17 -1.42 -18.48
N GLY A 53 17.14 -0.58 -18.58
CA GLY A 53 15.94 -0.88 -19.34
C GLY A 53 16.21 -1.07 -20.84
N SER A 54 17.18 -0.36 -21.40
CA SER A 54 17.48 -0.42 -22.85
C SER A 54 18.48 -1.52 -23.22
N HIS A 55 19.42 -1.85 -22.34
CA HIS A 55 20.54 -2.77 -22.65
C HIS A 55 20.53 -4.06 -21.81
N GLY A 56 19.70 -4.14 -20.78
CA GLY A 56 19.83 -5.13 -19.72
C GLY A 56 20.95 -4.79 -18.72
N PRO A 57 20.97 -5.45 -17.55
CA PRO A 57 21.88 -5.11 -16.46
C PRO A 57 23.35 -5.39 -16.81
N VAL A 58 23.64 -6.51 -17.50
CA VAL A 58 25.01 -6.91 -17.86
C VAL A 58 25.64 -5.92 -18.84
N ARG A 59 24.98 -5.67 -19.99
CA ARG A 59 25.49 -4.73 -21.00
C ARG A 59 25.50 -3.31 -20.46
N GLY A 60 24.53 -2.94 -19.62
CA GLY A 60 24.52 -1.66 -18.92
C GLY A 60 25.77 -1.43 -18.06
N LEU A 61 26.22 -2.43 -17.30
CA LEU A 61 27.47 -2.30 -16.52
C LEU A 61 28.70 -2.20 -17.43
N GLN A 62 28.75 -2.97 -18.52
CA GLN A 62 29.84 -2.90 -19.48
C GLN A 62 29.94 -1.49 -20.09
N VAL A 63 28.81 -0.88 -20.41
CA VAL A 63 28.73 0.51 -20.82
C VAL A 63 29.32 1.41 -19.74
N VAL A 64 28.85 1.32 -18.49
CA VAL A 64 29.28 2.21 -17.40
C VAL A 64 30.74 2.01 -16.94
N ILE A 65 31.34 0.85 -17.20
CA ILE A 65 32.73 0.54 -16.83
C ILE A 65 33.69 0.78 -18.02
N GLY A 66 33.25 0.52 -19.24
CA GLY A 66 34.03 0.67 -20.47
C GLY A 66 33.69 1.93 -21.26
N ASP A 67 34.24 2.04 -22.46
CA ASP A 67 34.00 3.19 -23.36
C ASP A 67 33.11 2.72 -24.51
N HIS A 68 31.79 2.84 -24.32
CA HIS A 68 30.78 2.35 -25.26
C HIS A 68 29.69 3.41 -25.45
N ASP A 69 29.33 3.66 -26.72
CA ASP A 69 28.24 4.56 -27.08
C ASP A 69 26.87 4.03 -26.64
N THR A 70 25.99 4.94 -26.20
CA THR A 70 24.64 4.62 -25.72
C THR A 70 23.57 5.44 -26.43
N VAL A 71 22.50 4.79 -26.89
CA VAL A 71 21.36 5.46 -27.54
C VAL A 71 20.30 5.95 -26.53
N ALA A 72 20.33 5.46 -25.28
CA ALA A 72 19.28 5.68 -24.28
C ALA A 72 19.49 6.90 -23.36
N VAL A 73 20.71 7.45 -23.31
CA VAL A 73 21.09 8.60 -22.47
C VAL A 73 22.09 9.46 -23.22
N THR A 74 22.14 10.75 -22.89
CA THR A 74 23.13 11.65 -23.49
C THR A 74 24.54 11.36 -22.96
N ALA A 75 25.58 11.70 -23.73
CA ALA A 75 26.97 11.58 -23.28
C ALA A 75 27.23 12.33 -21.96
N ARG A 76 26.57 13.48 -21.78
CA ARG A 76 26.66 14.27 -20.53
C ARG A 76 26.02 13.54 -19.35
N GLU A 77 24.81 12.99 -19.51
CA GLU A 77 24.15 12.23 -18.45
C GLU A 77 24.95 10.99 -18.04
N LEU A 78 25.55 10.30 -19.02
CA LEU A 78 26.41 9.15 -18.76
C LEU A 78 27.67 9.55 -18.00
N GLU A 79 28.33 10.63 -18.40
CA GLU A 79 29.54 11.15 -17.73
C GLU A 79 29.24 11.61 -16.29
N GLU A 80 28.17 12.37 -16.08
CA GLU A 80 27.72 12.79 -14.74
C GLU A 80 27.29 11.58 -13.89
N GLY A 81 26.63 10.59 -14.49
CA GLY A 81 26.29 9.31 -13.86
C GLY A 81 27.54 8.56 -13.40
N ARG A 82 28.52 8.34 -14.28
CA ARG A 82 29.78 7.66 -13.94
C ARG A 82 30.51 8.30 -12.77
N LYS A 83 30.57 9.64 -12.71
CA LYS A 83 31.16 10.36 -11.57
C LYS A 83 30.49 10.03 -10.24
N ARG A 84 29.17 9.79 -10.24
CA ARG A 84 28.41 9.39 -9.04
C ARG A 84 28.54 7.90 -8.72
N TRP A 85 28.60 7.07 -9.76
CA TRP A 85 28.52 5.61 -9.66
C TRP A 85 29.88 4.97 -9.40
N MET A 86 30.94 5.35 -10.11
CA MET A 86 32.25 4.71 -10.02
C MET A 86 32.89 4.70 -8.62
N PRO A 87 32.76 5.75 -7.79
CA PRO A 87 33.23 5.70 -6.40
C PRO A 87 32.55 4.63 -5.53
N ARG A 88 31.40 4.10 -5.98
CA ARG A 88 30.58 3.11 -5.27
C ARG A 88 30.80 1.69 -5.79
N LEU A 89 31.55 1.52 -6.87
CA LEU A 89 31.87 0.20 -7.41
C LEU A 89 32.97 -0.45 -6.57
N ASP A 90 32.55 -1.18 -5.53
CA ASP A 90 33.44 -1.86 -4.59
C ASP A 90 33.04 -3.34 -4.46
N ALA A 91 33.86 -4.23 -5.02
CA ALA A 91 33.62 -5.67 -5.02
C ALA A 91 33.58 -6.27 -3.60
N GLU A 92 34.32 -5.71 -2.64
CA GLU A 92 34.29 -6.16 -1.26
C GLU A 92 32.99 -5.76 -0.57
N GLN A 93 32.49 -4.55 -0.81
CA GLN A 93 31.20 -4.11 -0.28
C GLN A 93 30.04 -4.95 -0.83
N ILE A 94 30.05 -5.25 -2.13
CA ILE A 94 29.07 -6.12 -2.77
C ILE A 94 29.10 -7.52 -2.13
N SER A 95 30.29 -8.09 -1.97
CA SER A 95 30.47 -9.41 -1.35
C SER A 95 30.01 -9.43 0.12
N ARG A 96 30.29 -8.35 0.88
CA ARG A 96 29.83 -8.20 2.27
C ARG A 96 28.31 -8.14 2.38
N ALA A 97 27.65 -7.42 1.46
CA ALA A 97 26.20 -7.32 1.43
C ALA A 97 25.53 -8.66 1.09
N LEU A 98 26.04 -9.38 0.09
CA LEU A 98 25.59 -10.73 -0.25
C LEU A 98 25.76 -11.70 0.92
N ALA A 99 26.93 -11.69 1.59
CA ALA A 99 27.14 -12.49 2.79
C ALA A 99 26.19 -12.09 3.94
N SER A 100 25.84 -10.80 4.07
CA SER A 100 24.86 -10.34 5.06
C SER A 100 23.44 -10.79 4.71
N ALA A 101 23.07 -10.78 3.42
CA ALA A 101 21.81 -11.32 2.95
C ALA A 101 21.69 -12.81 3.30
N THR A 102 22.73 -13.62 3.06
CA THR A 102 22.73 -15.03 3.46
C THR A 102 22.55 -15.20 4.97
N ARG A 103 23.29 -14.45 5.81
CA ARG A 103 23.18 -14.53 7.28
C ARG A 103 21.82 -14.11 7.82
N SER A 104 21.15 -13.18 7.15
CA SER A 104 19.83 -12.66 7.54
C SER A 104 18.66 -13.39 6.86
N ALA A 105 18.94 -14.47 6.12
CA ALA A 105 17.98 -15.18 5.30
C ALA A 105 17.19 -14.26 4.34
N ALA A 106 17.84 -13.22 3.82
CA ALA A 106 17.27 -12.32 2.84
C ALA A 106 17.41 -12.88 1.43
N ALA A 107 16.29 -13.02 0.72
CA ALA A 107 16.26 -13.31 -0.70
C ALA A 107 16.51 -12.05 -1.54
N ILE A 108 16.97 -12.27 -2.78
CA ILE A 108 17.10 -11.22 -3.79
C ILE A 108 16.08 -11.54 -4.87
N ILE A 109 15.17 -10.60 -5.13
CA ILE A 109 14.11 -10.72 -6.12
C ILE A 109 14.38 -9.72 -7.24
N THR A 110 14.40 -10.18 -8.49
CA THR A 110 14.52 -9.35 -9.69
C THR A 110 13.25 -9.46 -10.54
N ARG A 111 13.12 -8.65 -11.59
CA ARG A 111 11.99 -8.73 -12.54
C ARG A 111 11.84 -10.08 -13.24
N ALA A 112 12.89 -10.90 -13.26
CA ALA A 112 12.85 -12.23 -13.84
C ALA A 112 12.23 -13.27 -12.89
N ASP A 113 12.07 -12.94 -11.60
CA ASP A 113 11.51 -13.85 -10.60
C ASP A 113 9.98 -13.78 -10.58
N ALA A 114 9.33 -14.94 -10.40
CA ALA A 114 7.87 -15.02 -10.26
C ALA A 114 7.34 -14.29 -9.01
N ASP A 115 8.20 -14.05 -8.02
CA ASP A 115 7.86 -13.32 -6.80
C ASP A 115 7.95 -11.78 -6.98
N TRP A 116 8.30 -11.28 -8.18
CA TRP A 116 8.38 -9.84 -8.44
C TRP A 116 6.98 -9.20 -8.42
N PRO A 117 6.78 -8.12 -7.64
CA PRO A 117 5.53 -7.38 -7.66
C PRO A 117 5.47 -6.45 -8.89
N ASP A 118 4.66 -6.81 -9.89
CA ASP A 118 4.46 -6.06 -11.14
C ASP A 118 4.06 -4.60 -10.93
N GLN A 119 3.40 -4.30 -9.81
CA GLN A 119 3.05 -2.97 -9.31
C GLN A 119 4.23 -1.98 -9.29
N LEU A 120 5.46 -2.46 -9.13
CA LEU A 120 6.66 -1.63 -9.13
C LEU A 120 7.09 -1.17 -10.53
N ASP A 121 6.61 -1.82 -11.58
CA ASP A 121 6.94 -1.45 -12.95
C ASP A 121 6.27 -0.13 -13.37
N ASP A 122 5.19 0.27 -12.68
CA ASP A 122 4.55 1.59 -12.81
C ASP A 122 5.51 2.75 -12.47
N LEU A 123 6.61 2.48 -11.75
CA LEU A 123 7.66 3.47 -11.48
C LEU A 123 8.58 3.74 -12.69
N GLY A 124 8.45 2.96 -13.77
CA GLY A 124 9.23 3.11 -15.01
C GLY A 124 10.74 3.15 -14.76
N MET A 125 11.41 4.18 -15.26
CA MET A 125 12.87 4.36 -15.08
C MET A 125 13.31 4.56 -13.62
N HIS A 126 12.38 4.76 -12.68
CA HIS A 126 12.66 4.89 -11.25
C HIS A 126 12.39 3.60 -10.47
N ALA A 127 11.97 2.53 -11.15
CA ALA A 127 11.69 1.26 -10.52
C ALA A 127 12.97 0.60 -9.99
N PRO A 128 12.91 -0.15 -8.87
CA PRO A 128 14.08 -0.80 -8.29
C PRO A 128 14.75 -1.76 -9.28
N HIS A 129 16.08 -1.91 -9.20
CA HIS A 129 16.78 -2.95 -9.96
C HIS A 129 16.50 -4.35 -9.41
N CYS A 130 16.54 -4.51 -8.09
CA CYS A 130 16.11 -5.70 -7.36
C CYS A 130 15.53 -5.30 -5.99
N LEU A 131 14.89 -6.26 -5.33
CA LEU A 131 14.45 -6.17 -3.94
C LEU A 131 15.24 -7.15 -3.08
N TRP A 132 15.66 -6.69 -1.91
CA TRP A 132 16.18 -7.49 -0.83
C TRP A 132 15.02 -7.79 0.12
N VAL A 133 14.72 -9.07 0.36
CA VAL A 133 13.47 -9.48 1.01
C VAL A 133 13.74 -10.49 2.11
N ARG A 134 13.27 -10.21 3.33
CA ARG A 134 13.30 -11.15 4.45
C ARG A 134 11.86 -11.53 4.82
N GLY A 135 11.58 -12.82 4.93
CA GLY A 135 10.24 -13.36 5.17
C GLY A 135 9.61 -13.99 3.93
N ASP A 136 8.28 -13.95 3.84
CA ASP A 136 7.52 -14.55 2.73
C ASP A 136 7.63 -13.70 1.46
N ARG A 137 8.56 -14.06 0.57
CA ARG A 137 8.72 -13.40 -0.74
C ARG A 137 7.52 -13.58 -1.66
N ALA A 138 6.82 -14.70 -1.58
CA ALA A 138 5.68 -15.01 -2.45
C ALA A 138 4.45 -14.16 -2.10
N LEU A 139 4.46 -13.49 -0.93
CA LEU A 139 3.46 -12.47 -0.60
C LEU A 139 3.53 -11.27 -1.56
N LEU A 140 4.71 -10.90 -2.05
CA LEU A 140 4.89 -9.69 -2.86
C LEU A 140 4.16 -9.76 -4.19
N ALA A 141 4.22 -10.91 -4.88
CA ALA A 141 3.45 -11.13 -6.11
C ALA A 141 1.93 -11.26 -5.90
N ARG A 142 1.47 -11.36 -4.64
CA ARG A 142 0.05 -11.57 -4.27
C ARG A 142 -0.50 -10.46 -3.40
N LEU A 143 0.08 -9.25 -3.49
CA LEU A 143 -0.34 -8.13 -2.65
C LEU A 143 -1.74 -7.62 -2.99
N ARG A 144 -2.20 -7.77 -4.23
CA ARG A 144 -3.47 -7.17 -4.67
C ARG A 144 -4.70 -7.92 -4.14
N PRO A 145 -5.72 -7.22 -3.61
CA PRO A 145 -5.72 -5.80 -3.27
C PRO A 145 -4.92 -5.53 -1.97
N SER A 146 -4.07 -4.51 -1.95
CA SER A 146 -3.30 -4.07 -0.77
C SER A 146 -3.54 -2.61 -0.42
N VAL A 147 -3.29 -2.27 0.85
CA VAL A 147 -3.44 -0.92 1.37
C VAL A 147 -2.16 -0.44 2.04
N ALA A 148 -1.69 0.75 1.70
CA ALA A 148 -0.66 1.43 2.45
C ALA A 148 -1.30 2.25 3.59
N ILE A 149 -0.90 2.01 4.84
CA ILE A 149 -1.30 2.82 6.00
C ILE A 149 -0.07 3.59 6.49
N VAL A 150 -0.08 4.91 6.33
CA VAL A 150 1.07 5.76 6.64
C VAL A 150 0.67 7.00 7.42
N GLY A 151 1.61 7.60 8.14
CA GLY A 151 1.32 8.86 8.82
C GLY A 151 2.42 9.43 9.70
N ALA A 152 2.01 10.17 10.72
CA ALA A 152 2.90 10.90 11.62
C ALA A 152 3.77 9.94 12.45
N ARG A 153 5.05 10.31 12.59
CA ARG A 153 5.99 9.58 13.46
C ARG A 153 5.73 9.83 14.94
N ALA A 154 5.30 11.05 15.27
CA ALA A 154 4.78 11.43 16.57
C ALA A 154 3.26 11.52 16.43
N ALA A 155 2.62 10.34 16.34
CA ALA A 155 1.17 10.23 16.23
C ALA A 155 0.50 10.64 17.55
N THR A 156 -0.72 11.17 17.45
CA THR A 156 -1.57 11.39 18.62
C THR A 156 -2.22 10.09 19.06
N SER A 157 -2.83 10.07 20.25
CA SER A 157 -3.65 8.92 20.68
C SER A 157 -4.80 8.62 19.72
N TYR A 158 -5.37 9.66 19.10
CA TYR A 158 -6.37 9.53 18.05
C TYR A 158 -5.79 8.83 16.82
N GLY A 159 -4.65 9.32 16.31
CA GLY A 159 -3.99 8.72 15.15
C GLY A 159 -3.59 7.26 15.38
N ASP A 160 -3.02 6.95 16.53
CA ASP A 160 -2.65 5.58 16.90
C ASP A 160 -3.88 4.66 16.96
N HIS A 161 -5.00 5.13 17.52
CA HIS A 161 -6.24 4.37 17.60
C HIS A 161 -6.83 4.10 16.21
N VAL A 162 -6.95 5.11 15.35
CA VAL A 162 -7.48 4.94 14.00
C VAL A 162 -6.59 4.04 13.15
N ALA A 163 -5.26 4.20 13.24
CA ALA A 163 -4.33 3.34 12.52
C ALA A 163 -4.46 1.86 12.95
N LEU A 164 -4.67 1.62 14.25
CA LEU A 164 -4.91 0.29 14.79
C LEU A 164 -6.20 -0.30 14.24
N GLU A 165 -7.33 0.40 14.35
CA GLU A 165 -8.63 -0.10 13.89
C GLU A 165 -8.64 -0.39 12.39
N LEU A 166 -8.22 0.57 11.57
CA LEU A 166 -8.17 0.39 10.11
C LEU A 166 -7.30 -0.81 9.73
N SER A 167 -6.10 -0.91 10.31
CA SER A 167 -5.16 -1.97 9.95
C SER A 167 -5.62 -3.34 10.43
N ALA A 168 -6.19 -3.44 11.65
CA ALA A 168 -6.75 -4.68 12.18
C ALA A 168 -7.92 -5.18 11.31
N GLU A 169 -8.88 -4.30 10.98
CA GLU A 169 -10.03 -4.70 10.17
C GLU A 169 -9.68 -5.07 8.73
N LEU A 170 -8.77 -4.31 8.10
CA LEU A 170 -8.35 -4.57 6.72
C LEU A 170 -7.56 -5.88 6.66
N ALA A 171 -6.55 -6.03 7.51
CA ALA A 171 -5.72 -7.24 7.56
C ALA A 171 -6.51 -8.47 7.98
N GLY A 172 -7.44 -8.34 8.95
CA GLY A 172 -8.35 -9.42 9.37
C GLY A 172 -9.32 -9.85 8.27
N SER A 173 -9.63 -8.97 7.32
CA SER A 173 -10.39 -9.30 6.10
C SER A 173 -9.54 -9.84 4.94
N GLY A 174 -8.24 -10.04 5.16
CA GLY A 174 -7.31 -10.60 4.16
C GLY A 174 -6.62 -9.58 3.26
N ILE A 175 -6.82 -8.26 3.48
CA ILE A 175 -6.17 -7.19 2.71
C ILE A 175 -4.79 -6.90 3.33
N PRO A 176 -3.66 -7.14 2.64
CA PRO A 176 -2.34 -6.90 3.21
C PRO A 176 -2.10 -5.41 3.50
N VAL A 177 -1.54 -5.14 4.68
CA VAL A 177 -1.15 -3.78 5.09
C VAL A 177 0.31 -3.51 4.75
N ILE A 178 0.59 -2.46 4.01
CA ILE A 178 1.94 -2.04 3.62
C ILE A 178 2.29 -0.76 4.40
N SER A 179 3.48 -0.71 4.99
CA SER A 179 3.95 0.51 5.63
C SER A 179 5.48 0.55 5.71
N GLY A 180 6.01 1.61 6.33
CA GLY A 180 7.42 1.92 6.35
C GLY A 180 8.18 1.50 7.61
N GLY A 181 7.53 0.87 8.58
CA GLY A 181 8.15 0.45 9.84
C GLY A 181 8.57 1.59 10.79
N ALA A 182 8.25 2.86 10.48
CA ALA A 182 8.62 3.99 11.32
C ALA A 182 7.87 4.00 12.68
N TYR A 183 8.27 4.90 13.59
CA TYR A 183 7.47 5.21 14.78
C TYR A 183 6.08 5.75 14.43
N GLY A 184 5.17 5.74 15.40
CA GLY A 184 3.80 6.24 15.25
C GLY A 184 2.95 5.34 14.36
N ILE A 185 2.26 5.95 13.39
CA ILE A 185 1.25 5.30 12.54
C ILE A 185 1.75 4.02 11.88
N ASP A 186 2.95 4.05 11.26
CA ASP A 186 3.52 2.87 10.59
C ASP A 186 3.65 1.68 11.57
N GLY A 187 4.14 1.94 12.79
CA GLY A 187 4.30 0.93 13.82
C GLY A 187 2.98 0.43 14.38
N ALA A 188 1.98 1.31 14.54
CA ALA A 188 0.63 0.92 14.95
C ALA A 188 -0.03 0.01 13.90
N ALA A 189 0.10 0.37 12.62
CA ALA A 189 -0.46 -0.40 11.51
C ALA A 189 0.10 -1.82 11.43
N HIS A 190 1.43 -1.97 11.48
CA HIS A 190 2.06 -3.29 11.48
C HIS A 190 1.67 -4.13 12.70
N ARG A 191 1.65 -3.55 13.92
CA ARG A 191 1.25 -4.27 15.14
C ARG A 191 -0.17 -4.79 15.00
N ALA A 192 -1.11 -3.92 14.66
CA ALA A 192 -2.51 -4.27 14.51
C ALA A 192 -2.74 -5.37 13.46
N ALA A 193 -2.09 -5.27 12.30
CA ALA A 193 -2.19 -6.29 11.25
C ALA A 193 -1.69 -7.66 11.72
N LEU A 194 -0.58 -7.69 12.48
CA LEU A 194 -0.02 -8.93 13.03
C LEU A 194 -0.89 -9.49 14.16
N ASP A 195 -1.46 -8.65 15.01
CA ASP A 195 -2.22 -9.07 16.19
C ASP A 195 -3.53 -9.78 15.82
N VAL A 196 -4.07 -9.50 14.63
CA VAL A 196 -5.23 -10.23 14.05
C VAL A 196 -4.82 -11.41 13.15
N GLY A 197 -3.52 -11.74 13.08
CA GLY A 197 -3.01 -12.81 12.22
C GLY A 197 -3.03 -12.50 10.71
N GLY A 198 -3.20 -11.23 10.34
CA GLY A 198 -3.18 -10.77 8.96
C GLY A 198 -1.77 -10.64 8.39
N ARG A 199 -1.68 -10.27 7.10
CA ARG A 199 -0.40 -10.09 6.40
C ARG A 199 0.02 -8.63 6.36
N THR A 200 1.31 -8.38 6.52
CA THR A 200 1.86 -7.02 6.41
C THR A 200 3.24 -7.00 5.79
N VAL A 201 3.56 -5.91 5.07
CA VAL A 201 4.86 -5.71 4.42
C VAL A 201 5.49 -4.40 4.88
N ALA A 202 6.70 -4.49 5.44
CA ALA A 202 7.49 -3.33 5.87
C ALA A 202 8.57 -3.00 4.84
N LEU A 203 8.47 -1.85 4.19
CA LEU A 203 9.52 -1.35 3.28
C LEU A 203 10.54 -0.61 4.14
N LEU A 204 11.84 -0.90 4.10
CA LEU A 204 12.86 -0.19 4.88
C LEU A 204 13.67 0.81 4.03
N ALA A 205 14.14 1.88 4.67
CA ALA A 205 15.02 2.87 4.05
C ALA A 205 16.52 2.50 4.12
N GLY A 206 16.85 1.44 4.86
CA GLY A 206 18.16 0.81 4.95
C GLY A 206 18.05 -0.65 4.55
N GLY A 207 19.16 -1.41 4.66
CA GLY A 207 19.16 -2.84 4.37
C GLY A 207 18.19 -3.61 5.27
N VAL A 208 17.62 -4.72 4.76
CA VAL A 208 16.68 -5.57 5.50
C VAL A 208 17.28 -6.24 6.74
N ASP A 209 18.61 -6.26 6.84
CA ASP A 209 19.40 -6.74 7.98
C ASP A 209 19.64 -5.66 9.06
N ARG A 210 19.15 -4.43 8.86
CA ARG A 210 19.31 -3.31 9.79
C ARG A 210 17.97 -2.69 10.16
N SER A 211 17.36 -3.23 11.21
CA SER A 211 16.13 -2.68 11.78
C SER A 211 16.30 -1.21 12.17
N TYR A 212 15.46 -0.36 11.58
CA TYR A 212 15.35 1.05 11.96
C TYR A 212 13.89 1.51 11.90
N PRO A 213 13.39 2.19 12.95
CA PRO A 213 14.13 2.58 14.15
C PRO A 213 14.45 1.39 15.06
N VAL A 214 15.51 1.50 15.86
CA VAL A 214 15.98 0.39 16.73
C VAL A 214 14.91 -0.06 17.72
N GLY A 215 14.07 0.86 18.22
CA GLY A 215 12.95 0.52 19.09
C GLY A 215 11.90 -0.39 18.44
N HIS A 216 11.88 -0.49 17.10
CA HIS A 216 10.98 -1.38 16.35
C HIS A 216 11.66 -2.68 15.91
N ALA A 217 12.86 -3.01 16.40
CA ALA A 217 13.57 -4.22 15.99
C ALA A 217 12.72 -5.50 16.18
N GLY A 218 12.07 -5.66 17.33
CA GLY A 218 11.18 -6.79 17.58
C GLY A 218 9.92 -6.80 16.69
N LEU A 219 9.37 -5.62 16.36
CA LEU A 219 8.24 -5.52 15.44
C LEU A 219 8.64 -5.91 14.01
N ILE A 220 9.76 -5.39 13.51
CA ILE A 220 10.29 -5.70 12.18
C ILE A 220 10.63 -7.19 12.07
N GLU A 221 11.11 -7.81 13.15
CA GLU A 221 11.32 -9.26 13.20
C GLU A 221 10.00 -10.03 13.09
N ARG A 222 8.96 -9.63 13.83
CA ARG A 222 7.63 -10.23 13.70
C ARG A 222 7.03 -10.10 12.29
N VAL A 223 7.24 -8.95 11.65
CA VAL A 223 6.85 -8.76 10.24
C VAL A 223 7.58 -9.76 9.34
N ALA A 224 8.89 -9.97 9.53
CA ALA A 224 9.64 -10.94 8.74
C ALA A 224 9.19 -12.39 8.96
N MET A 225 8.70 -12.75 10.14
CA MET A 225 8.24 -14.12 10.42
C MET A 225 6.93 -14.50 9.72
N THR A 226 6.04 -13.53 9.46
CA THR A 226 4.66 -13.80 8.99
C THR A 226 4.23 -12.98 7.77
N GLY A 227 5.06 -12.02 7.37
CA GLY A 227 4.88 -11.20 6.18
C GLY A 227 6.24 -11.00 5.50
N ALA A 228 6.54 -9.78 5.08
CA ALA A 228 7.80 -9.49 4.40
C ALA A 228 8.42 -8.15 4.86
N VAL A 229 9.73 -8.15 5.04
CA VAL A 229 10.54 -6.94 5.20
C VAL A 229 11.33 -6.75 3.92
N VAL A 230 11.19 -5.60 3.28
CA VAL A 230 11.66 -5.36 1.90
C VAL A 230 12.52 -4.11 1.85
N SER A 231 13.61 -4.14 1.09
CA SER A 231 14.44 -2.97 0.81
C SER A 231 14.89 -2.96 -0.65
N GLU A 232 15.00 -1.77 -1.24
CA GLU A 232 15.69 -1.57 -2.52
C GLU A 232 17.21 -1.40 -2.33
N VAL A 233 17.64 -0.90 -1.18
CA VAL A 233 19.07 -0.77 -0.88
C VAL A 233 19.63 -2.08 -0.31
N PRO A 234 20.91 -2.41 -0.61
CA PRO A 234 21.51 -3.66 -0.19
C PRO A 234 21.65 -3.85 1.32
N CYS A 235 21.79 -5.11 1.74
CA CYS A 235 22.09 -5.45 3.12
C CYS A 235 23.36 -4.72 3.60
N GLY A 236 23.33 -4.24 4.84
CA GLY A 236 24.35 -3.40 5.45
C GLY A 236 24.18 -1.90 5.21
N ALA A 237 23.32 -1.47 4.27
CA ALA A 237 23.08 -0.06 4.01
C ALA A 237 22.41 0.64 5.20
N ALA A 238 22.97 1.78 5.62
CA ALA A 238 22.38 2.59 6.68
C ALA A 238 21.14 3.38 6.17
N PRO A 239 20.11 3.55 7.00
CA PRO A 239 19.00 4.44 6.69
C PRO A 239 19.47 5.90 6.73
N THR A 240 19.02 6.71 5.77
CA THR A 240 19.31 8.15 5.72
C THR A 240 18.04 8.94 5.45
N LYS A 241 18.04 10.24 5.77
CA LYS A 241 16.85 11.10 5.61
C LYS A 241 16.29 11.07 4.19
N TRP A 242 17.15 11.10 3.17
CA TRP A 242 16.70 11.07 1.77
C TRP A 242 16.22 9.68 1.33
N ARG A 243 16.81 8.60 1.84
CA ARG A 243 16.36 7.22 1.54
C ARG A 243 14.97 6.94 2.10
N PHE A 244 14.57 7.59 3.19
CA PHE A 244 13.17 7.53 3.64
C PHE A 244 12.21 8.08 2.57
N LEU A 245 12.55 9.21 1.95
CA LEU A 245 11.72 9.82 0.90
C LEU A 245 11.73 8.96 -0.37
N GLN A 246 12.90 8.46 -0.77
CA GLN A 246 13.00 7.57 -1.94
C GLN A 246 12.21 6.27 -1.75
N ARG A 247 12.28 5.65 -0.56
CA ARG A 247 11.56 4.42 -0.22
C ARG A 247 10.05 4.58 -0.34
N ASN A 248 9.50 5.74 -0.01
CA ASN A 248 8.05 5.96 0.02
C ASN A 248 7.38 5.74 -1.35
N ARG A 249 8.10 5.91 -2.47
CA ARG A 249 7.54 5.58 -3.79
C ARG A 249 7.23 4.09 -3.94
N LEU A 250 7.98 3.21 -3.27
CA LEU A 250 7.72 1.77 -3.25
C LEU A 250 6.46 1.44 -2.46
N ILE A 251 6.26 2.09 -1.31
CA ILE A 251 5.04 1.93 -0.51
C ILE A 251 3.82 2.30 -1.35
N ALA A 252 3.86 3.46 -2.01
CA ALA A 252 2.78 3.90 -2.88
C ALA A 252 2.57 2.93 -4.06
N ALA A 253 3.64 2.57 -4.78
CA ALA A 253 3.55 1.70 -5.95
C ALA A 253 2.96 0.32 -5.63
N LEU A 254 3.40 -0.32 -4.54
CA LEU A 254 2.95 -1.65 -4.08
C LEU A 254 1.53 -1.66 -3.50
N SER A 255 0.91 -0.50 -3.29
CA SER A 255 -0.44 -0.39 -2.74
C SER A 255 -1.46 -0.07 -3.82
N ASP A 256 -2.65 -0.65 -3.72
CA ASP A 256 -3.79 -0.27 -4.57
C ASP A 256 -4.52 0.96 -4.02
N ALA A 257 -4.40 1.22 -2.71
CA ALA A 257 -4.78 2.47 -2.06
C ALA A 257 -3.76 2.90 -0.99
N THR A 258 -3.51 4.20 -0.88
CA THR A 258 -2.70 4.80 0.20
C THR A 258 -3.59 5.62 1.12
N ILE A 259 -3.59 5.29 2.42
CA ILE A 259 -4.35 5.98 3.45
C ILE A 259 -3.39 6.73 4.38
N VAL A 260 -3.59 8.05 4.48
CA VAL A 260 -2.83 8.91 5.40
C VAL A 260 -3.66 9.16 6.65
N VAL A 261 -3.24 8.58 7.78
CA VAL A 261 -3.99 8.66 9.05
C VAL A 261 -3.78 9.99 9.77
N GLU A 262 -2.52 10.38 9.95
CA GLU A 262 -2.16 11.70 10.46
C GLU A 262 -0.94 12.23 9.71
N ALA A 263 -0.91 13.54 9.50
CA ALA A 263 0.19 14.21 8.85
C ALA A 263 0.22 15.68 9.26
N GLY A 264 1.30 16.12 9.90
CA GLY A 264 1.59 17.55 9.99
C GLY A 264 1.87 18.17 8.62
N TRP A 265 1.86 19.51 8.53
CA TRP A 265 2.02 20.26 7.27
C TRP A 265 3.27 19.89 6.44
N ARG A 266 4.35 19.48 7.11
CA ARG A 266 5.63 19.05 6.49
C ARG A 266 5.94 17.58 6.75
N SER A 267 4.91 16.75 6.95
CA SER A 267 5.10 15.33 7.23
C SER A 267 5.70 14.59 6.04
N GLY A 268 6.56 13.60 6.31
CA GLY A 268 7.06 12.69 5.29
C GLY A 268 5.99 11.79 4.66
N SER A 269 4.86 11.54 5.35
CA SER A 269 3.74 10.79 4.80
C SER A 269 3.07 11.49 3.60
N LEU A 270 3.15 12.83 3.53
CA LEU A 270 2.67 13.59 2.38
C LEU A 270 3.49 13.31 1.11
N ASN A 271 4.76 12.90 1.25
CA ASN A 271 5.55 12.46 0.11
C ASN A 271 5.05 11.10 -0.43
N THR A 272 4.62 10.17 0.43
CA THR A 272 3.96 8.93 -0.01
C THR A 272 2.65 9.24 -0.76
N ALA A 273 1.84 10.17 -0.23
CA ALA A 273 0.61 10.61 -0.89
C ALA A 273 0.86 11.23 -2.28
N GLY A 274 1.90 12.06 -2.40
CA GLY A 274 2.33 12.62 -3.68
C GLY A 274 2.74 11.54 -4.69
N HIS A 275 3.46 10.50 -4.24
CA HIS A 275 3.78 9.36 -5.10
C HIS A 275 2.54 8.57 -5.51
N ALA A 276 1.61 8.31 -4.58
CA ALA A 276 0.34 7.65 -4.89
C ALA A 276 -0.45 8.41 -5.97
N ALA A 277 -0.60 9.73 -5.82
CA ALA A 277 -1.25 10.58 -6.80
C ALA A 277 -0.53 10.54 -8.17
N SER A 278 0.81 10.62 -8.19
CA SER A 278 1.59 10.55 -9.44
C SER A 278 1.45 9.22 -10.19
N LEU A 279 1.19 8.14 -9.46
CA LEU A 279 0.97 6.79 -9.98
C LEU A 279 -0.51 6.50 -10.25
N SER A 280 -1.39 7.49 -10.11
CA SER A 280 -2.85 7.33 -10.18
C SER A 280 -3.37 6.22 -9.24
N ARG A 281 -2.70 6.03 -8.10
CA ARG A 281 -3.17 5.16 -7.02
C ARG A 281 -4.20 5.92 -6.20
N ARG A 282 -5.15 5.16 -5.66
CA ARG A 282 -6.24 5.73 -4.87
C ARG A 282 -5.69 6.30 -3.57
N LEU A 283 -6.12 7.50 -3.21
CA LEU A 283 -5.63 8.21 -2.05
C LEU A 283 -6.78 8.47 -1.09
N GLY A 284 -6.59 8.11 0.17
CA GLY A 284 -7.49 8.40 1.27
C GLY A 284 -6.78 9.16 2.39
N ALA A 285 -7.53 9.98 3.11
CA ALA A 285 -7.02 10.69 4.27
C ALA A 285 -8.05 10.64 5.40
N VAL A 286 -7.57 10.40 6.62
CA VAL A 286 -8.41 10.40 7.82
C VAL A 286 -8.65 11.85 8.26
N PRO A 287 -9.92 12.28 8.47
CA PRO A 287 -10.21 13.60 8.99
C PRO A 287 -9.79 13.68 10.46
N GLY A 288 -9.31 14.83 10.90
CA GLY A 288 -9.05 15.08 12.32
C GLY A 288 -9.45 16.49 12.74
N PRO A 289 -9.33 16.84 14.03
CA PRO A 289 -9.70 18.16 14.53
C PRO A 289 -8.96 19.28 13.78
N VAL A 290 -9.67 20.32 13.33
CA VAL A 290 -9.07 21.49 12.68
C VAL A 290 -8.10 22.27 13.57
N THR A 291 -8.18 22.06 14.88
CA THR A 291 -7.26 22.61 15.89
C THR A 291 -5.99 21.77 16.06
N SER A 292 -5.93 20.56 15.51
CA SER A 292 -4.77 19.68 15.60
C SER A 292 -3.77 19.95 14.49
N ALA A 293 -2.54 20.32 14.85
CA ALA A 293 -1.45 20.47 13.89
C ALA A 293 -1.11 19.14 13.18
N ALA A 294 -1.43 17.99 13.79
CA ALA A 294 -1.21 16.66 13.21
C ALA A 294 -2.22 16.30 12.10
N SER A 295 -3.32 17.06 11.98
CA SER A 295 -4.35 16.87 10.94
C SER A 295 -4.18 17.83 9.76
N ALA A 296 -3.34 18.86 9.88
CA ALA A 296 -3.21 19.89 8.85
C ALA A 296 -2.82 19.34 7.46
N GLY A 297 -1.99 18.30 7.42
CA GLY A 297 -1.62 17.59 6.21
C GLY A 297 -2.74 16.72 5.65
N THR A 298 -3.54 16.03 6.49
CA THR A 298 -4.69 15.25 5.99
C THR A 298 -5.77 16.16 5.43
N HIS A 299 -6.07 17.29 6.08
CA HIS A 299 -6.99 18.31 5.52
C HIS A 299 -6.52 18.83 4.16
N ARG A 300 -5.21 19.03 4.02
CA ARG A 300 -4.60 19.43 2.75
C ARG A 300 -4.80 18.37 1.67
N LEU A 301 -4.61 17.08 1.99
CA LEU A 301 -4.85 15.99 1.04
C LEU A 301 -6.32 15.94 0.61
N LEU A 302 -7.26 16.07 1.55
CA LEU A 302 -8.70 16.12 1.24
C LEU A 302 -9.04 17.29 0.30
N ARG A 303 -8.43 18.46 0.52
CA ARG A 303 -8.75 19.68 -0.23
C ARG A 303 -8.02 19.81 -1.58
N GLU A 304 -6.75 19.43 -1.63
CA GLU A 304 -5.87 19.72 -2.78
C GLU A 304 -5.60 18.48 -3.65
N TYR A 305 -5.70 17.28 -3.09
CA TYR A 305 -5.41 16.03 -3.79
C TYR A 305 -6.66 15.19 -4.08
N ASP A 306 -7.84 15.73 -3.75
CA ASP A 306 -9.13 15.02 -3.86
C ASP A 306 -9.09 13.64 -3.18
N ALA A 307 -8.36 13.55 -2.06
CA ALA A 307 -8.28 12.32 -1.29
C ALA A 307 -9.66 11.97 -0.72
N ALA A 308 -10.03 10.70 -0.78
CA ALA A 308 -11.25 10.22 -0.16
C ALA A 308 -11.19 10.43 1.37
N CYS A 309 -12.28 10.90 1.96
CA CYS A 309 -12.40 11.02 3.40
C CYS A 309 -12.60 9.62 4.01
N ILE A 310 -11.63 9.16 4.81
CA ILE A 310 -11.64 7.83 5.39
C ILE A 310 -12.02 7.92 6.87
N THR A 311 -13.17 7.37 7.22
CA THR A 311 -13.71 7.33 8.58
C THR A 311 -13.77 5.91 9.13
N SER A 312 -13.70 4.89 8.26
CA SER A 312 -13.73 3.48 8.62
C SER A 312 -13.01 2.58 7.60
N ALA A 313 -12.82 1.31 7.93
CA ALA A 313 -12.29 0.33 6.97
C ALA A 313 -13.27 0.05 5.82
N ALA A 314 -14.57 0.32 5.98
CA ALA A 314 -15.56 0.22 4.91
C ALA A 314 -15.27 1.23 3.79
N ASP A 315 -14.91 2.46 4.14
CA ASP A 315 -14.54 3.51 3.17
C ASP A 315 -13.29 3.11 2.39
N VAL A 316 -12.34 2.43 3.04
CA VAL A 316 -11.15 1.90 2.36
C VAL A 316 -11.51 0.75 1.40
N ARG A 317 -12.43 -0.14 1.79
CA ARG A 317 -12.91 -1.22 0.90
C ARG A 317 -13.68 -0.66 -0.29
N GLU A 318 -14.50 0.37 -0.08
CA GLU A 318 -15.16 1.12 -1.16
C GLU A 318 -14.14 1.75 -2.08
N LEU A 319 -13.13 2.42 -1.53
CA LEU A 319 -12.03 3.01 -2.30
C LEU A 319 -11.35 1.93 -3.14
N LEU A 320 -11.08 0.74 -2.60
CA LEU A 320 -10.48 -0.37 -3.33
C LEU A 320 -11.40 -1.00 -4.40
N GLY A 321 -12.69 -0.65 -4.43
CA GLY A 321 -13.69 -1.28 -5.31
C GLY A 321 -14.13 -2.67 -4.84
N LEU A 322 -13.95 -2.99 -3.55
CA LEU A 322 -14.25 -4.29 -2.94
C LEU A 322 -15.63 -4.34 -2.28
N THR A 323 -16.47 -3.35 -2.56
CA THR A 323 -17.88 -3.43 -2.21
C THR A 323 -18.49 -4.58 -3.03
N GLN A 324 -18.85 -5.67 -2.34
CA GLN A 324 -19.58 -6.79 -2.96
C GLN A 324 -20.73 -6.23 -3.80
N ASN A 325 -20.92 -6.80 -4.99
CA ASN A 325 -22.07 -6.59 -5.87
C ASN A 325 -23.32 -6.11 -5.13
N ALA A 326 -23.41 -4.78 -5.04
CA ALA A 326 -24.65 -4.06 -5.04
C ALA A 326 -24.96 -3.61 -6.47
N GLU A 327 -24.49 -4.33 -7.49
CA GLU A 327 -24.95 -4.24 -8.89
C GLU A 327 -26.39 -4.76 -9.07
N HIS A 328 -27.26 -4.51 -8.08
CA HIS A 328 -28.72 -4.44 -8.24
C HIS A 328 -29.33 -3.30 -7.43
N ARG A 329 -28.55 -2.29 -7.03
CA ARG A 329 -29.11 -1.10 -6.41
C ARG A 329 -28.60 0.22 -6.99
N HIS A 330 -28.13 0.19 -8.24
CA HIS A 330 -28.10 1.36 -9.13
C HIS A 330 -29.29 1.36 -10.11
N GLY A 331 -30.42 0.87 -9.62
CA GLY A 331 -31.74 1.42 -9.89
C GLY A 331 -32.41 1.57 -8.52
N ASP A 332 -32.74 2.80 -8.14
CA ASP A 332 -33.57 3.12 -6.97
C ASP A 332 -32.94 3.01 -5.54
N ARG A 333 -31.75 3.60 -5.33
CA ARG A 333 -31.17 3.83 -3.99
C ARG A 333 -31.34 5.25 -3.45
N GLY A 334 -32.21 6.04 -4.07
CA GLY A 334 -32.64 7.34 -3.54
C GLY A 334 -33.85 7.28 -2.59
N ALA A 335 -34.59 6.16 -2.55
CA ALA A 335 -35.92 6.12 -1.90
C ALA A 335 -36.05 5.24 -0.64
N ARG A 336 -35.00 4.54 -0.20
CA ARG A 336 -35.13 3.53 0.88
C ARG A 336 -35.10 4.04 2.32
N THR A 337 -34.94 5.34 2.53
CA THR A 337 -35.04 5.96 3.87
C THR A 337 -36.21 6.93 4.02
N ASP A 338 -36.98 7.21 2.96
CA ASP A 338 -38.05 8.21 3.02
C ASP A 338 -39.45 7.58 3.06
N ASP A 339 -39.77 6.64 2.17
CA ASP A 339 -41.16 6.21 1.98
C ASP A 339 -41.68 5.24 3.06
N THR A 340 -40.89 4.22 3.42
CA THR A 340 -41.25 3.29 4.52
C THR A 340 -41.31 4.00 5.87
N THR A 341 -40.41 4.96 6.11
CA THR A 341 -40.41 5.80 7.31
C THR A 341 -41.63 6.72 7.32
N ARG A 342 -41.92 7.41 6.21
CA ARG A 342 -43.10 8.28 6.06
C ARG A 342 -44.39 7.51 6.32
N VAL A 343 -44.56 6.32 5.73
CA VAL A 343 -45.74 5.48 5.95
C VAL A 343 -45.81 5.00 7.41
N ARG A 344 -44.67 4.60 8.00
CA ARG A 344 -44.62 4.18 9.41
C ARG A 344 -44.97 5.30 10.38
N ASP A 345 -44.44 6.50 10.17
CA ASP A 345 -44.75 7.69 10.98
C ASP A 345 -46.19 8.17 10.78
N ALA A 346 -46.75 7.94 9.60
CA ALA A 346 -48.15 8.22 9.31
C ALA A 346 -49.11 7.19 9.92
N LEU A 347 -48.64 6.02 10.38
CA LEU A 347 -49.49 5.07 11.11
C LEU A 347 -49.76 5.57 12.52
N SER A 348 -50.98 5.34 13.01
CA SER A 348 -51.31 5.58 14.42
C SER A 348 -51.31 4.27 15.19
N THR A 349 -50.89 4.32 16.45
CA THR A 349 -51.03 3.21 17.41
C THR A 349 -52.45 3.12 17.98
N ARG A 350 -53.24 4.20 17.93
CA ARG A 350 -54.55 4.32 18.59
C ARG A 350 -55.74 4.25 17.62
N SER A 351 -55.60 4.82 16.42
CA SER A 351 -56.72 4.95 15.48
C SER A 351 -56.34 4.40 14.10
N PRO A 352 -57.02 3.37 13.58
CA PRO A 352 -56.72 2.85 12.24
C PRO A 352 -56.98 3.92 11.17
N ARG A 353 -56.18 3.89 10.10
CA ARG A 353 -56.22 4.83 8.97
C ARG A 353 -56.35 4.09 7.65
N GLU A 354 -57.16 4.60 6.74
CA GLU A 354 -57.26 4.06 5.39
C GLU A 354 -56.03 4.41 4.56
N ALA A 355 -55.73 3.61 3.53
CA ALA A 355 -54.59 3.85 2.64
C ALA A 355 -54.66 5.24 1.96
N ALA A 356 -55.86 5.71 1.63
CA ALA A 356 -56.08 7.05 1.09
C ALA A 356 -55.74 8.17 2.08
N ASP A 357 -56.01 7.99 3.38
CA ASP A 357 -55.62 8.97 4.40
C ASP A 357 -54.10 8.98 4.61
N LEU A 358 -53.49 7.80 4.61
CA LEU A 358 -52.04 7.64 4.70
C LEU A 358 -51.34 8.28 3.49
N ALA A 359 -51.83 8.06 2.26
CA ALA A 359 -51.35 8.69 1.04
C ALA A 359 -51.35 10.22 1.11
N ARG A 360 -52.42 10.84 1.63
CA ARG A 360 -52.47 12.30 1.85
C ARG A 360 -51.43 12.79 2.85
N ARG A 361 -51.21 12.04 3.93
CA ARG A 361 -50.29 12.42 5.03
C ARG A 361 -48.83 12.21 4.67
N THR A 362 -48.56 11.15 3.91
CA THR A 362 -47.22 10.86 3.44
C THR A 362 -46.89 11.69 2.23
N GLY A 363 -47.84 12.10 1.40
CA GLY A 363 -47.58 12.78 0.12
C GLY A 363 -47.22 11.79 -1.00
N MET A 364 -47.80 10.58 -0.95
CA MET A 364 -47.56 9.49 -1.88
C MET A 364 -48.87 9.10 -2.60
N SER A 365 -48.79 8.33 -3.69
CA SER A 365 -50.00 7.75 -4.30
C SER A 365 -50.58 6.63 -3.43
N VAL A 366 -51.88 6.36 -3.56
CA VAL A 366 -52.56 5.29 -2.82
C VAL A 366 -51.93 3.93 -3.12
N ASP A 367 -51.70 3.63 -4.40
CA ASP A 367 -51.08 2.36 -4.84
C ASP A 367 -49.69 2.15 -4.22
N HIS A 368 -48.89 3.23 -4.10
CA HIS A 368 -47.56 3.15 -3.50
C HIS A 368 -47.65 2.95 -1.98
N VAL A 369 -48.57 3.65 -1.30
CA VAL A 369 -48.81 3.43 0.13
C VAL A 369 -49.29 2.00 0.41
N GLU A 370 -50.15 1.43 -0.43
CA GLU A 370 -50.60 0.05 -0.28
C GLU A 370 -49.47 -0.96 -0.47
N ALA A 371 -48.57 -0.75 -1.44
CA ALA A 371 -47.38 -1.57 -1.62
C ALA A 371 -46.46 -1.53 -0.39
N VAL A 372 -46.23 -0.34 0.17
CA VAL A 372 -45.41 -0.16 1.38
C VAL A 372 -46.08 -0.76 2.63
N LEU A 373 -47.40 -0.61 2.78
CA LEU A 373 -48.15 -1.22 3.89
C LEU A 373 -48.15 -2.74 3.82
N GLY A 374 -48.19 -3.33 2.62
CA GLY A 374 -48.02 -4.77 2.43
C GLY A 374 -46.67 -5.28 2.95
N LEU A 375 -45.59 -4.55 2.66
CA LEU A 375 -44.25 -4.87 3.18
C LEU A 375 -44.19 -4.72 4.71
N LEU A 376 -44.70 -3.60 5.25
CA LEU A 376 -44.73 -3.37 6.71
C LEU A 376 -45.60 -4.41 7.44
N GLN A 377 -46.63 -4.97 6.79
CA GLN A 377 -47.44 -6.04 7.35
C GLN A 377 -46.66 -7.35 7.46
N LEU A 378 -45.90 -7.70 6.42
CA LEU A 378 -45.04 -8.89 6.41
C LEU A 378 -43.93 -8.79 7.47
N GLU A 379 -43.42 -7.58 7.71
CA GLU A 379 -42.45 -7.27 8.76
C GLU A 379 -43.07 -7.15 10.16
N GLY A 380 -44.40 -7.30 10.29
CA GLY A 380 -45.11 -7.15 11.56
C GLY A 380 -45.11 -5.74 12.14
N SER A 381 -44.75 -4.72 11.33
CA SER A 381 -44.68 -3.30 11.71
C SER A 381 -45.94 -2.50 11.33
N ALA A 382 -46.89 -3.11 10.65
CA ALA A 382 -48.24 -2.59 10.40
C ALA A 382 -49.28 -3.70 10.49
N VAL A 383 -50.48 -3.39 10.94
CA VAL A 383 -51.59 -4.35 11.05
C VAL A 383 -52.80 -3.80 10.31
N ARG A 384 -53.38 -4.60 9.41
CA ARG A 384 -54.64 -4.30 8.74
C ARG A 384 -55.83 -4.78 9.58
N GLY A 385 -56.68 -3.87 9.99
CA GLY A 385 -57.96 -4.14 10.65
C GLY A 385 -59.17 -3.77 9.78
N PRO A 386 -60.39 -4.06 10.23
CA PRO A 386 -61.62 -3.75 9.49
C PRO A 386 -61.85 -2.25 9.26
N ALA A 387 -61.24 -1.39 10.08
CA ALA A 387 -61.32 0.07 9.97
C ALA A 387 -60.05 0.73 9.39
N GLY A 388 -59.12 -0.06 8.82
CA GLY A 388 -57.88 0.42 8.21
C GLY A 388 -56.59 -0.08 8.88
N TRP A 389 -55.48 0.59 8.56
CA TRP A 389 -54.13 0.25 8.96
C TRP A 389 -53.70 0.95 10.25
N ARG A 390 -52.98 0.25 11.12
CA ARG A 390 -52.40 0.80 12.35
C ARG A 390 -51.03 0.23 12.64
N SER A 391 -50.27 0.91 13.48
CA SER A 391 -49.06 0.33 14.07
C SER A 391 -49.46 -0.78 15.06
N PRO A 392 -48.69 -1.87 15.17
CA PRO A 392 -48.85 -2.84 16.25
C PRO A 392 -48.70 -2.15 17.61
N PRO A 393 -49.37 -2.64 18.67
CA PRO A 393 -49.06 -2.23 20.03
C PRO A 393 -47.60 -2.58 20.30
N ILE A 394 -46.82 -1.62 20.81
CA ILE A 394 -45.48 -1.92 21.33
C ILE A 394 -45.70 -2.85 22.52
N GLY A 395 -45.19 -4.08 22.44
CA GLY A 395 -45.29 -5.05 23.52
C GLY A 395 -44.79 -4.43 24.83
N GLY A 396 -45.61 -4.54 25.88
CA GLY A 396 -45.18 -4.33 27.26
C GLY A 396 -44.56 -5.58 27.83
#